data_AF-A0A7Y3FFU6-F1
#
_entry.id   AF-A0A7Y3FFU6-F1
#
_cell.length_a   1.000
_cell.length_b   1.000
_cell.length_c   1.000
_cell.angle_alpha   90.00
_cell.angle_beta   90.00
_cell.angle_gamma   90.00
#
_symmetry.space_group_name_H-M   'P 1'
#
loop_
_entity.id
_entity.type
_entity.pdbx_description
1 polymer ?
#
loop_
_entity_poly.entity_id
_entity_poly.type
_entity_poly.pdbx_seq_one_letter_code
_entity_poly.pdbx_strand_id
1 'polypeptide(L)'
;MKKIKELLKSPHIQISIATGISILAIAYFSKYVLLKPIGYLPTAIPPFFMVIYEAVLTKYKGHKITTTWYWITAVLLSTAIVIVLHAI
;
A
#
# COMPACT_ATOMS: atom_id res chain seq x y z
N MET A 1 -17.54 20.38 1.63
CA MET A 1 -17.12 19.55 0.48
C MET A 1 -15.74 19.92 -0.10
N LYS A 2 -15.40 21.20 -0.36
CA LYS A 2 -14.08 21.58 -0.92
C LYS A 2 -12.87 21.13 -0.07
N LYS A 3 -12.92 21.30 1.26
CA LYS A 3 -11.85 20.88 2.19
C LYS A 3 -11.57 19.36 2.20
N ILE A 4 -12.60 18.52 2.02
CA ILE A 4 -12.44 17.06 1.96
C ILE A 4 -11.73 16.66 0.67
N LYS A 5 -12.07 17.31 -0.46
CA LYS A 5 -11.37 17.10 -1.74
C LYS A 5 -9.90 17.53 -1.67
N GLU A 6 -9.56 18.58 -0.91
CA GLU A 6 -8.16 18.98 -0.67
C GLU A 6 -7.41 17.98 0.20
N LEU A 7 -8.03 17.46 1.26
CA LEU A 7 -7.46 16.38 2.07
C LEU A 7 -7.14 15.14 1.22
N LEU A 8 -8.07 14.73 0.34
CA LEU A 8 -7.85 13.59 -0.57
C LEU A 8 -6.77 13.84 -1.64
N LYS A 9 -6.35 15.09 -1.86
CA LYS A 9 -5.20 15.40 -2.73
C LYS A 9 -3.86 15.30 -2.01
N SER A 10 -3.85 15.16 -0.68
CA SER A 10 -2.60 15.00 0.07
C SER A 10 -1.92 13.67 -0.30
N PRO A 11 -0.62 13.69 -0.70
CA PRO A 11 0.14 12.49 -1.00
C PRO A 11 0.10 11.41 0.10
N HIS A 12 0.16 11.85 1.36
CA HIS A 12 0.12 10.97 2.52
C HIS A 12 -1.23 10.23 2.63
N ILE A 13 -2.33 10.95 2.41
CA ILE A 13 -3.68 10.38 2.45
C ILE A 13 -3.89 9.40 1.30
N GLN A 14 -3.41 9.73 0.10
CA GLN A 14 -3.54 8.83 -1.05
C GLN A 14 -2.80 7.51 -0.85
N ILE A 15 -1.58 7.54 -0.31
CA ILE A 15 -0.81 6.32 -0.01
C ILE A 15 -1.45 5.53 1.14
N SER A 16 -1.94 6.21 2.18
CA SER A 16 -2.65 5.57 3.29
C SER A 16 -3.92 4.85 2.81
N ILE A 17 -4.70 5.48 1.91
CA ILE A 17 -5.90 4.87 1.32
C ILE A 17 -5.51 3.66 0.45
N ALA A 18 -4.50 3.80 -0.42
CA ALA A 18 -4.04 2.69 -1.27
C ALA A 18 -3.54 1.50 -0.44
N THR A 19 -2.83 1.77 0.65
CA THR A 19 -2.35 0.76 1.60
C THR A 19 -3.53 0.09 2.32
N GLY A 20 -4.49 0.86 2.81
CA GLY A 20 -5.70 0.32 3.45
C GLY A 20 -6.52 -0.59 2.52
N ILE A 21 -6.71 -0.16 1.27
CA ILE A 21 -7.38 -0.98 0.23
C ILE A 21 -6.59 -2.27 -0.01
N SER A 22 -5.26 -2.19 -0.06
CA SER A 22 -4.39 -3.36 -0.28
C SER A 22 -4.48 -4.37 0.87
N ILE A 23 -4.49 -3.90 2.12
CA ILE A 23 -4.69 -4.76 3.30
C ILE A 23 -6.05 -5.45 3.25
N LEU A 24 -7.12 -4.73 2.89
CA LEU A 24 -8.45 -5.30 2.75
C LEU A 24 -8.50 -6.35 1.63
N ALA A 25 -7.83 -6.10 0.51
CA ALA A 25 -7.74 -7.06 -0.59
C ALA A 25 -7.03 -8.34 -0.13
N ILE A 26 -5.86 -8.23 0.51
CA ILE A 26 -5.12 -9.39 1.04
C ILE A 26 -5.96 -10.15 2.07
N ALA A 27 -6.62 -9.46 3.00
CA ALA A 27 -7.46 -10.10 3.99
C ALA A 27 -8.64 -10.86 3.36
N TYR A 28 -9.27 -10.27 2.33
CA TYR A 28 -10.34 -10.92 1.58
C TYR A 28 -9.83 -12.17 0.85
N PHE A 29 -8.74 -12.06 0.09
CA PHE A 29 -8.16 -13.20 -0.64
C PHE A 29 -7.68 -14.30 0.31
N SER A 30 -7.04 -13.94 1.43
CA SER A 30 -6.56 -14.88 2.45
C SER A 30 -7.70 -15.63 3.13
N LYS A 31 -8.90 -15.06 3.22
CA LYS A 31 -10.05 -15.68 3.89
C LYS A 31 -10.94 -16.48 2.94
N TYR A 32 -11.11 -16.01 1.70
CA TYR A 32 -12.14 -16.54 0.80
C TYR A 32 -11.62 -17.21 -0.46
N VAL A 33 -10.38 -16.94 -0.87
CA VAL A 33 -9.86 -17.40 -2.18
C VAL A 33 -8.71 -18.39 -2.03
N LEU A 34 -7.83 -18.15 -1.06
CA LEU A 34 -6.61 -18.95 -0.86
C LEU A 34 -6.87 -20.20 -0.03
N LEU A 35 -6.31 -21.33 -0.49
CA LEU A 35 -6.40 -22.63 0.20
C LEU A 35 -5.65 -22.65 1.54
N LYS A 36 -4.63 -21.81 1.69
CA LYS A 36 -3.86 -21.63 2.92
C LYS A 36 -3.87 -20.16 3.32
N PRO A 37 -4.06 -19.86 4.62
CA PRO A 37 -4.01 -18.49 5.10
C PRO A 37 -2.60 -17.89 4.86
N ILE A 38 -2.56 -16.64 4.42
CA ILE A 38 -1.30 -15.91 4.25
C ILE A 38 -0.71 -15.63 5.63
N GLY A 39 0.59 -15.86 5.80
CA GLY A 39 1.29 -15.54 7.05
C GLY A 39 1.33 -14.05 7.37
N TYR A 40 1.81 -13.70 8.57
CA TYR A 40 1.92 -12.30 8.99
C TYR A 40 2.99 -11.51 8.21
N LEU A 41 4.07 -12.17 7.76
CA LEU A 41 5.15 -11.49 7.05
C LEU A 41 4.70 -10.97 5.67
N PRO A 42 4.07 -11.78 4.80
CA PRO A 42 3.66 -11.32 3.48
C PRO A 42 2.54 -10.28 3.53
N THR A 43 1.64 -10.37 4.52
CA THR A 43 0.57 -9.38 4.72
C THR A 43 1.09 -8.02 5.19
N ALA A 44 2.28 -7.97 5.81
CA ALA A 44 2.94 -6.73 6.25
C ALA A 44 3.72 -6.02 5.12
N ILE A 45 3.90 -6.63 3.95
CA ILE A 45 4.70 -6.05 2.85
C ILE A 45 4.07 -4.74 2.33
N PRO A 46 2.76 -4.65 2.00
CA PRO A 46 2.16 -3.39 1.57
C PRO A 46 2.28 -2.24 2.59
N PRO A 47 1.95 -2.42 3.89
CA PRO A 47 2.14 -1.34 4.87
C PRO A 47 3.60 -1.01 5.13
N PHE A 48 4.54 -1.92 4.88
CA PHE A 48 5.96 -1.62 4.96
C PHE A 48 6.40 -0.54 3.96
N PHE A 49 5.86 -0.55 2.73
CA PHE A 49 6.12 0.51 1.76
C PHE A 49 5.63 1.89 2.22
N MET A 50 4.53 1.95 2.97
CA MET A 50 4.05 3.21 3.55
C MET A 50 5.04 3.77 4.59
N VAL A 51 5.61 2.91 5.44
CA VAL A 51 6.62 3.32 6.43
C VAL A 51 7.89 3.82 5.74
N ILE A 52 8.35 3.14 4.68
CA ILE A 52 9.49 3.60 3.89
C ILE A 52 9.17 4.95 3.25
N TYR A 53 7.98 5.12 2.68
CA TYR A 53 7.57 6.40 2.11
C TYR A 53 7.65 7.54 3.13
N GLU A 54 7.16 7.35 4.35
CA GLU A 54 7.22 8.37 5.40
C GLU A 54 8.66 8.71 5.79
N ALA A 55 9.53 7.71 5.92
CA ALA A 55 10.95 7.91 6.21
C ALA A 55 11.65 8.68 5.08
N VAL A 56 11.37 8.33 3.83
CA VAL A 56 11.95 8.97 2.64
C VAL A 56 11.42 10.38 2.45
N LEU A 57 10.12 10.61 2.69
CA LEU A 57 9.50 11.93 2.62
C LEU A 57 10.11 12.89 3.66
N THR A 58 10.37 12.39 4.86
CA THR A 58 11.00 13.16 5.94
C THR A 58 12.43 13.55 5.59
N LYS A 59 13.19 12.63 4.94
CA LYS A 59 14.60 12.80 4.61
C LYS A 59 14.87 13.55 3.29
N TYR A 60 14.04 13.36 2.26
CA TYR A 60 14.26 13.86 0.89
C TYR A 60 13.08 14.70 0.38
N LYS A 61 12.80 15.81 1.06
CA LYS A 61 11.73 16.74 0.68
C LYS A 61 11.93 17.24 -0.77
N GLY A 62 10.97 16.98 -1.65
CA GLY A 62 10.93 17.52 -3.02
C GLY A 62 11.67 16.71 -4.08
N HIS A 63 12.24 15.54 -3.75
CA HIS A 63 12.87 14.67 -4.75
C HIS A 63 11.84 13.86 -5.55
N LYS A 64 12.14 13.49 -6.81
CA LYS A 64 11.27 12.65 -7.66
C LYS A 64 10.83 11.32 -7.01
N ILE A 65 11.64 10.79 -6.09
CA ILE A 65 11.32 9.59 -5.31
C ILE A 65 10.12 9.82 -4.36
N THR A 66 9.83 11.05 -3.95
CA THR A 66 8.66 11.37 -3.11
C THR A 66 7.35 11.49 -3.91
N THR A 67 7.37 11.25 -5.22
CA THR A 67 6.15 11.28 -6.03
C THR A 67 5.21 10.14 -5.64
N THR A 68 3.99 10.51 -5.22
CA THR A 68 2.96 9.63 -4.68
C THR A 68 2.67 8.39 -5.54
N TRP A 69 2.63 8.58 -6.87
CA TRP A 69 2.30 7.52 -7.81
C TRP A 69 3.26 6.34 -7.79
N TYR A 70 4.57 6.57 -7.57
CA TYR A 70 5.53 5.47 -7.45
C TYR A 70 5.26 4.60 -6.23
N TRP A 71 4.82 5.20 -5.11
CA TRP A 71 4.52 4.46 -3.89
C TRP A 71 3.19 3.73 -3.96
N ILE A 72 2.17 4.34 -4.56
CA ILE A 72 0.89 3.68 -4.82
C ILE A 72 1.11 2.45 -5.71
N THR A 73 1.87 2.60 -6.80
CA THR A 73 2.18 1.47 -7.70
C THR A 73 3.00 0.40 -6.99
N ALA A 74 4.01 0.76 -6.18
CA ALA A 74 4.76 -0.20 -5.39
C ALA A 74 3.87 -1.00 -4.42
N VAL A 75 2.96 -0.32 -3.70
CA VAL A 75 1.99 -0.95 -2.79
C VAL A 75 1.08 -1.93 -3.55
N LEU A 76 0.50 -1.51 -4.67
CA LEU A 76 -0.39 -2.37 -5.48
C LEU A 76 0.36 -3.57 -6.10
N LEU A 77 1.56 -3.34 -6.65
CA LEU A 77 2.41 -4.40 -7.19
C LEU A 77 2.78 -5.42 -6.12
N SER A 78 3.20 -4.96 -4.95
CA SER A 78 3.56 -5.85 -3.83
C SER A 78 2.37 -6.71 -3.38
N THR A 79 1.18 -6.11 -3.36
CA THR A 79 -0.08 -6.79 -3.04
C THR A 79 -0.40 -7.89 -4.06
N ALA A 80 -0.31 -7.58 -5.35
CA ALA A 80 -0.53 -8.54 -6.41
C ALA A 80 0.48 -9.69 -6.34
N ILE A 81 1.77 -9.39 -6.12
CA ILE A 81 2.83 -10.40 -5.98
C ILE A 81 2.54 -11.33 -4.80
N VAL A 82 2.19 -10.80 -3.63
CA VAL A 82 1.88 -11.61 -2.44
C VAL A 82 0.73 -12.57 -2.71
N ILE A 83 -0.35 -12.08 -3.34
CA ILE A 83 -1.52 -12.90 -3.68
C ILE A 83 -1.13 -13.99 -4.67
N VAL A 84 -0.42 -13.66 -5.76
CA VAL A 84 -0.03 -14.64 -6.79
C VAL A 84 0.89 -15.71 -6.21
N LEU A 85 1.88 -15.34 -5.39
CA LEU A 85 2.81 -16.30 -4.78
C LEU A 85 2.14 -17.27 -3.80
N HIS A 86 1.03 -16.88 -3.18
CA HIS A 86 0.29 -17.76 -2.27
C HIS A 86 -0.85 -18.51 -2.95
N ALA A 87 -1.26 -18.07 -4.15
CA ALA A 87 -2.29 -18.71 -4.96
C ALA A 87 -1.77 -19.89 -5.79
N ILE A 88 -0.45 -19.94 -6.04
CA ILE A 88 0.27 -21.06 -6.67
C ILE A 88 0.69 -22.06 -5.60
#